data_AF-A0A7J9WY17-F1
#
_entry.id   AF-A0A7J9WY17-F1
#
_cell.length_a   1.000
_cell.length_b   1.000
_cell.length_c   1.000
_cell.angle_alpha   90.00
_cell.angle_beta   90.00
_cell.angle_gamma   90.00
#
_symmetry.space_group_name_H-M   'P 1'
#
loop_
_entity.id
_entity.type
_entity.pdbx_description
1 polymer ?
#
loop_
_entity_poly.entity_id
_entity_poly.type
_entity_poly.pdbx_seq_one_letter_code
_entity_poly.pdbx_strand_id
1 'polypeptide(L)'
;MILLRIFAVLVACALVTACTGNDETPDEDLRRASGETDPCAEASQLVELTRRGYFPGRSPEIALIPRAPNFIGASTNPPHTGPWPFLTNVPLVLYGPGFVRDQGRISTPSEMADLAPTTARLIGFDEWSRREGRVLTESLLETGQPPRLVVSIVWDGAGWNALDAHSDKWPFLGSLMESGTTYTNFNVGSNPSVTPPVHASLGTGAYPDTHGITGVSQRAKGTTLVDPWAQFDSKRLRIDTLADLYDISLDNQPLTGMVARVNWHLGMIGHGAAASGGDRDEVLLLRNTGEAQGNEVDYASPPVTEPGLLESFAADLDAEDGEIDGQWRGRPLDEPGVRGNSPAFTRYQGVMLRRVIDRMGFGSDEVPDLLYVNMKETDLSYHAWGMDSPEVGDAMRAQDEELRKLTMHLDEQVGAGRWVVMLTADHGLVPDPERSGAFPIKGQEVLADINAEFDRVDNDVDLAYHLTAYGAYIDEGERARNDVSREDIGRWLAGYTLGENVPDGQELADTWEGRESERLFSAVMSSAERVDPCRREE
;
A
#
# COMPACT_ATOMS: atom_id res chain seq x y z
N MET A 1 57.84 35.41 -43.07
CA MET A 1 57.59 35.95 -41.72
C MET A 1 56.30 36.76 -41.80
N ILE A 2 55.17 36.12 -41.44
CA ILE A 2 54.44 36.33 -40.17
C ILE A 2 53.64 37.65 -40.25
N LEU A 3 52.36 37.55 -40.67
CA LEU A 3 51.12 37.61 -39.85
C LEU A 3 50.67 39.07 -39.66
N LEU A 4 49.39 39.44 -39.66
CA LEU A 4 48.11 38.75 -39.88
C LEU A 4 47.09 39.87 -40.18
N ARG A 5 46.11 39.57 -41.03
CA ARG A 5 45.01 40.45 -41.45
C ARG A 5 43.91 40.52 -40.39
N ILE A 6 43.29 41.68 -40.23
CA ILE A 6 41.89 41.81 -39.80
C ILE A 6 41.20 42.80 -40.75
N PHE A 7 40.07 42.39 -41.32
CA PHE A 7 39.20 43.22 -42.16
C PHE A 7 37.87 43.47 -41.44
N ALA A 8 37.51 44.75 -41.45
CA ALA A 8 36.22 45.43 -41.26
C ALA A 8 35.03 44.79 -42.03
N VAL A 9 33.74 45.10 -41.89
CA VAL A 9 32.84 45.99 -41.10
C VAL A 9 31.42 45.68 -41.65
N LEU A 10 30.34 45.81 -40.86
CA LEU A 10 29.10 46.51 -41.29
C LEU A 10 28.04 46.65 -40.18
N VAL A 11 27.30 47.75 -40.28
CA VAL A 11 26.38 48.40 -39.32
C VAL A 11 24.95 48.40 -39.90
N ALA A 12 23.92 48.37 -39.02
CA ALA A 12 22.66 49.18 -39.03
C ALA A 12 21.42 48.38 -38.54
N CYS A 13 20.84 48.71 -37.37
CA CYS A 13 19.65 49.58 -37.11
C CYS A 13 18.35 48.77 -36.82
N ALA A 14 17.85 48.76 -35.57
CA ALA A 14 16.65 49.49 -35.03
C ALA A 14 15.35 48.64 -35.11
N LEU A 15 14.35 48.60 -34.22
CA LEU A 15 13.95 49.27 -32.95
C LEU A 15 12.65 48.56 -32.42
N VAL A 16 12.49 48.42 -31.08
CA VAL A 16 11.21 48.26 -30.28
C VAL A 16 10.44 46.92 -30.42
N THR A 17 10.02 46.14 -29.40
CA THR A 17 9.28 46.45 -28.14
C THR A 17 9.35 45.28 -27.12
N ALA A 18 9.38 45.68 -25.85
CA ALA A 18 9.07 45.05 -24.55
C ALA A 18 8.54 43.59 -24.39
N CYS A 19 9.07 42.98 -23.32
CA CYS A 19 8.51 41.98 -22.39
C CYS A 19 8.33 40.54 -22.88
N THR A 20 9.26 39.66 -22.50
CA THR A 20 9.02 38.32 -21.89
C THR A 20 10.36 37.63 -21.66
N GLY A 21 10.53 36.98 -20.50
CA GLY A 21 11.61 36.02 -20.29
C GLY A 21 11.97 35.89 -18.81
N ASN A 22 11.29 34.97 -18.13
CA ASN A 22 11.81 34.36 -16.91
C ASN A 22 13.21 33.81 -17.21
N ASP A 23 14.18 34.14 -16.36
CA ASP A 23 15.46 33.46 -16.31
C ASP A 23 15.25 32.08 -15.65
N GLU A 24 14.70 31.11 -16.41
CA GLU A 24 14.92 29.68 -16.14
C GLU A 24 16.11 29.25 -17.00
N THR A 25 17.18 28.79 -16.35
CA THR A 25 18.41 28.43 -17.04
C THR A 25 18.21 27.17 -17.89
N PRO A 26 18.89 27.04 -19.06
CA PRO A 26 18.78 25.87 -19.94
C PRO A 26 19.08 24.49 -19.31
N ASP A 27 19.61 24.47 -18.09
CA ASP A 27 19.97 23.26 -17.35
C ASP A 27 18.76 22.58 -16.66
N GLU A 28 17.71 23.33 -16.31
CA GLU A 28 16.50 22.76 -15.66
C GLU A 28 15.59 22.00 -16.65
N ASP A 29 15.44 22.51 -17.86
CA ASP A 29 14.68 21.83 -18.92
C ASP A 29 15.38 20.54 -19.37
N LEU A 30 16.72 20.51 -19.36
CA LEU A 30 17.50 19.32 -19.67
C LEU A 30 17.40 18.26 -18.54
N ARG A 31 17.32 18.68 -17.27
CA ARG A 31 17.10 17.77 -16.13
C ARG A 31 15.69 17.17 -16.12
N ARG A 32 14.67 17.98 -16.43
CA ARG A 32 13.29 17.49 -16.63
C ARG A 32 13.17 16.50 -17.79
N ALA A 33 13.95 16.72 -18.86
CA ALA A 33 13.97 15.82 -20.01
C ALA A 33 14.86 14.57 -19.80
N SER A 34 15.85 14.61 -18.89
CA SER A 34 16.75 13.50 -18.59
C SER A 34 16.21 12.52 -17.52
N GLY A 35 15.17 12.91 -16.78
CA GLY A 35 14.65 12.12 -15.66
C GLY A 35 15.53 12.16 -14.41
N GLU A 36 16.52 13.05 -14.34
CA GLU A 36 17.27 13.33 -13.10
C GLU A 36 16.37 14.13 -12.15
N THR A 37 15.96 13.48 -11.05
CA THR A 37 15.31 14.14 -9.92
C THR A 37 16.30 15.08 -9.25
N ASP A 38 15.86 16.29 -8.91
CA ASP A 38 16.62 17.15 -7.99
C ASP A 38 16.80 16.39 -6.67
N PRO A 39 18.04 16.10 -6.23
CA PRO A 39 18.29 15.38 -4.98
C PRO A 39 17.63 16.04 -3.76
N CYS A 40 17.41 17.37 -3.80
CA CYS A 40 16.71 18.08 -2.73
C CYS A 40 15.19 17.81 -2.77
N ALA A 41 14.60 17.74 -3.96
CA ALA A 41 13.18 17.44 -4.14
C ALA A 41 12.87 15.99 -3.74
N GLU A 42 13.70 15.03 -4.17
CA GLU A 42 13.56 13.62 -3.80
C GLU A 42 13.65 13.45 -2.28
N ALA A 43 14.64 14.07 -1.65
CA ALA A 43 14.78 13.96 -0.21
C ALA A 43 13.66 14.67 0.56
N SER A 44 13.11 15.78 0.05
CA SER A 44 11.94 16.44 0.64
C SER A 44 10.71 15.55 0.56
N GLN A 45 10.52 14.84 -0.54
CA GLN A 45 9.44 13.87 -0.71
C GLN A 45 9.58 12.70 0.27
N LEU A 46 10.80 12.13 0.42
CA LEU A 46 11.05 11.05 1.36
C LEU A 46 10.73 11.46 2.81
N VAL A 47 11.07 12.69 3.19
CA VAL A 47 10.70 13.23 4.51
C VAL A 47 9.20 13.31 4.67
N GLU A 48 8.49 13.89 3.71
CA GLU A 48 7.04 14.06 3.85
C GLU A 48 6.33 12.70 3.94
N LEU A 49 6.71 11.72 3.11
CA LEU A 49 6.15 10.37 3.18
C LEU A 49 6.42 9.71 4.54
N THR A 50 7.63 9.88 5.07
CA THR A 50 8.01 9.32 6.37
C THR A 50 7.32 10.05 7.53
N ARG A 51 7.13 11.37 7.41
CA ARG A 51 6.41 12.19 8.38
C ARG A 51 4.96 11.75 8.48
N ARG A 52 4.29 11.59 7.33
CA ARG A 52 2.92 11.08 7.24
C ARG A 52 2.79 9.66 7.80
N GLY A 53 3.83 8.83 7.70
CA GLY A 53 3.85 7.47 8.26
C GLY A 53 4.23 7.36 9.74
N TYR A 54 4.61 8.47 10.39
CA TYR A 54 5.12 8.47 11.75
C TYR A 54 4.07 8.92 12.76
N PHE A 55 3.82 8.09 13.78
CA PHE A 55 2.99 8.44 14.91
C PHE A 55 3.81 8.34 16.22
N PRO A 56 3.98 9.45 16.96
CA PRO A 56 4.72 9.47 18.22
C PRO A 56 4.26 8.39 19.21
N GLY A 57 5.20 7.58 19.69
CA GLY A 57 4.93 6.51 20.66
C GLY A 57 4.31 5.23 20.07
N ARG A 58 4.14 5.14 18.75
CA ARG A 58 3.71 3.91 18.03
C ARG A 58 4.72 3.46 16.99
N SER A 59 5.26 4.41 16.21
CA SER A 59 6.27 4.14 15.18
C SER A 59 7.65 3.84 15.76
N PRO A 60 8.55 3.21 14.97
CA PRO A 60 9.97 3.13 15.29
C PRO A 60 10.58 4.53 15.50
N GLU A 61 11.51 4.67 16.45
CA GLU A 61 12.19 5.95 16.71
C GLU A 61 13.17 6.31 15.59
N ILE A 62 13.75 5.30 14.93
CA ILE A 62 14.63 5.46 13.77
C ILE A 62 13.95 4.83 12.56
N ALA A 63 13.47 5.67 11.62
CA ALA A 63 12.95 5.20 10.34
C ALA A 63 14.11 4.92 9.38
N LEU A 64 14.04 3.79 8.69
CA LEU A 64 15.05 3.32 7.75
C LEU A 64 14.48 3.27 6.34
N ILE A 65 15.17 3.91 5.40
CA ILE A 65 14.83 3.88 3.97
C ILE A 65 15.95 3.15 3.23
N PRO A 66 15.80 1.83 3.00
CA PRO A 66 16.77 1.04 2.22
C PRO A 66 16.94 1.62 0.82
N ARG A 67 18.19 1.68 0.33
CA ARG A 67 18.44 2.10 -1.06
C ARG A 67 17.73 1.20 -2.03
N ALA A 68 16.97 1.75 -2.98
CA ALA A 68 16.38 0.93 -4.04
C ALA A 68 17.47 0.16 -4.82
N PRO A 69 17.26 -1.11 -5.18
CA PRO A 69 16.09 -1.95 -4.89
C PRO A 69 16.22 -2.81 -3.61
N ASN A 70 17.22 -2.54 -2.75
CA ASN A 70 17.45 -3.26 -1.49
C ASN A 70 16.25 -3.12 -0.54
N PHE A 71 16.13 -4.07 0.38
CA PHE A 71 15.06 -4.13 1.37
C PHE A 71 15.56 -4.80 2.65
N ILE A 72 14.92 -4.53 3.80
CA ILE A 72 15.22 -5.20 5.06
C ILE A 72 14.34 -6.43 5.19
N GLY A 73 14.93 -7.62 5.07
CA GLY A 73 14.19 -8.88 5.10
C GLY A 73 14.94 -10.02 4.41
N ALA A 74 14.27 -11.15 4.23
CA ALA A 74 14.83 -12.33 3.58
C ALA A 74 14.35 -12.44 2.13
N SER A 75 15.20 -12.94 1.22
CA SER A 75 14.82 -13.19 -0.18
C SER A 75 13.71 -14.23 -0.33
N THR A 76 13.56 -15.15 0.63
CA THR A 76 12.53 -16.20 0.62
C THR A 76 11.16 -15.70 1.06
N ASN A 77 11.10 -14.52 1.68
CA ASN A 77 9.86 -13.86 2.07
C ASN A 77 10.08 -12.34 2.03
N PRO A 78 10.24 -11.76 0.83
CA PRO A 78 10.57 -10.36 0.68
C PRO A 78 9.43 -9.48 1.22
N PRO A 79 9.75 -8.39 1.95
CA PRO A 79 8.74 -7.42 2.34
C PRO A 79 8.31 -6.61 1.11
N HIS A 80 7.20 -5.89 1.22
CA HIS A 80 6.67 -5.02 0.17
C HIS A 80 6.55 -3.55 0.66
N THR A 81 7.54 -3.07 1.43
CA THR A 81 7.53 -1.72 2.03
C THR A 81 8.63 -0.82 1.50
N GLY A 82 8.28 0.44 1.29
CA GLY A 82 9.24 1.51 1.05
C GLY A 82 8.61 2.67 0.29
N PRO A 83 9.30 3.81 0.18
CA PRO A 83 8.77 5.00 -0.49
C PRO A 83 8.95 4.95 -2.02
N TRP A 84 9.43 3.83 -2.56
CA TRP A 84 9.84 3.73 -3.96
C TRP A 84 8.64 3.62 -4.91
N PRO A 85 8.69 4.20 -6.12
CA PRO A 85 7.56 4.17 -7.05
C PRO A 85 7.07 2.76 -7.41
N PHE A 86 7.96 1.76 -7.47
CA PHE A 86 7.57 0.37 -7.74
C PHE A 86 6.78 -0.28 -6.59
N LEU A 87 6.77 0.32 -5.38
CA LEU A 87 5.94 -0.10 -4.26
C LEU A 87 4.76 0.84 -4.02
N THR A 88 4.93 2.14 -4.30
CA THR A 88 3.95 3.16 -3.91
C THR A 88 3.04 3.63 -5.05
N ASN A 89 3.45 3.48 -6.32
CA ASN A 89 2.61 3.82 -7.45
C ASN A 89 1.72 2.62 -7.81
N VAL A 90 0.44 2.76 -7.55
CA VAL A 90 -0.57 1.70 -7.69
C VAL A 90 -1.68 2.19 -8.62
N PRO A 91 -2.42 1.31 -9.32
CA PRO A 91 -3.54 1.73 -10.14
C PRO A 91 -4.67 2.26 -9.24
N LEU A 92 -5.44 3.23 -9.72
CA LEU A 92 -6.79 3.47 -9.22
C LEU A 92 -7.74 3.52 -10.41
N VAL A 93 -8.69 2.60 -10.46
CA VAL A 93 -9.70 2.47 -11.52
C VAL A 93 -11.06 2.75 -10.92
N LEU A 94 -11.70 3.84 -11.36
CA LEU A 94 -13.10 4.13 -11.05
C LEU A 94 -13.95 3.69 -12.24
N TYR A 95 -14.99 2.92 -11.96
CA TYR A 95 -15.96 2.49 -12.96
C TYR A 95 -17.38 2.51 -12.38
N GLY A 96 -18.31 3.10 -13.11
CA GLY A 96 -19.70 3.21 -12.68
C GLY A 96 -20.52 4.01 -13.69
N PRO A 97 -21.21 3.34 -14.63
CA PRO A 97 -22.00 4.01 -15.66
C PRO A 97 -23.00 5.00 -15.05
N GLY A 98 -22.92 6.26 -15.47
CA GLY A 98 -23.77 7.34 -14.96
C GLY A 98 -23.18 8.11 -13.77
N PHE A 99 -22.16 7.60 -13.09
CA PHE A 99 -21.51 8.25 -11.95
C PHE A 99 -20.04 8.63 -12.19
N VAL A 100 -19.33 7.83 -12.99
CA VAL A 100 -17.91 8.02 -13.30
C VAL A 100 -17.77 8.44 -14.76
N ARG A 101 -16.84 9.35 -15.04
CA ARG A 101 -16.53 9.76 -16.40
C ARG A 101 -15.77 8.65 -17.13
N ASP A 102 -16.14 8.45 -18.38
CA ASP A 102 -15.39 7.60 -19.31
C ASP A 102 -14.25 8.45 -19.91
N GLN A 103 -13.06 8.34 -19.33
CA GLN A 103 -11.87 9.13 -19.70
C GLN A 103 -10.67 8.26 -20.08
N GLY A 104 -10.75 6.94 -19.86
CA GLY A 104 -9.60 6.08 -19.94
C GLY A 104 -8.56 6.43 -18.86
N ARG A 105 -7.30 6.57 -19.26
CA ARG A 105 -6.18 6.86 -18.35
C ARG A 105 -5.90 8.36 -18.20
N ILE A 106 -5.75 8.81 -16.97
CA ILE A 106 -5.34 10.17 -16.58
C ILE A 106 -4.14 10.13 -15.63
N SER A 107 -3.33 11.18 -15.64
CA SER A 107 -2.10 11.28 -14.83
C SER A 107 -2.18 12.31 -13.70
N THR A 108 -3.38 12.79 -13.38
CA THR A 108 -3.58 13.73 -12.27
C THR A 108 -3.04 13.11 -10.97
N PRO A 109 -2.14 13.79 -10.24
CA PRO A 109 -1.64 13.28 -8.97
C PRO A 109 -2.78 13.04 -7.99
N SER A 110 -2.78 11.87 -7.38
CA SER A 110 -3.81 11.43 -6.45
C SER A 110 -3.21 10.43 -5.46
N GLU A 111 -3.84 10.26 -4.31
CA GLU A 111 -3.30 9.45 -3.24
C GLU A 111 -4.35 8.60 -2.53
N MET A 112 -3.94 7.56 -1.81
CA MET A 112 -4.84 6.63 -1.11
C MET A 112 -5.87 7.34 -0.21
N ALA A 113 -5.45 8.43 0.45
CA ALA A 113 -6.32 9.25 1.28
C ALA A 113 -7.47 9.94 0.51
N ASP A 114 -7.39 10.04 -0.81
CA ASP A 114 -8.42 10.68 -1.65
C ASP A 114 -9.68 9.82 -1.81
N LEU A 115 -9.63 8.53 -1.49
CA LEU A 115 -10.74 7.59 -1.72
C LEU A 115 -11.95 7.87 -0.82
N ALA A 116 -11.76 7.99 0.50
CA ALA A 116 -12.85 8.31 1.42
C ALA A 116 -13.59 9.63 1.08
N PRO A 117 -12.94 10.80 0.89
CA PRO A 117 -13.63 12.02 0.50
C PRO A 117 -14.29 11.92 -0.88
N THR A 118 -13.73 11.14 -1.81
CA THR A 118 -14.33 10.90 -3.12
C THR A 118 -15.60 10.07 -3.01
N THR A 119 -15.59 9.02 -2.20
CA THR A 119 -16.77 8.20 -1.91
C THR A 119 -17.84 9.00 -1.17
N ALA A 120 -17.46 9.81 -0.18
CA ALA A 120 -18.38 10.71 0.52
C ALA A 120 -19.10 11.65 -0.46
N ARG A 121 -18.36 12.25 -1.40
CA ARG A 121 -18.94 13.09 -2.46
C ARG A 121 -19.90 12.32 -3.36
N LEU A 122 -19.57 11.08 -3.73
CA LEU A 122 -20.37 10.21 -4.59
C LEU A 122 -21.72 9.86 -3.95
N ILE A 123 -21.74 9.56 -2.66
CA ILE A 123 -22.96 9.17 -1.93
C ILE A 123 -23.75 10.38 -1.39
N GLY A 124 -23.25 11.60 -1.58
CA GLY A 124 -23.90 12.83 -1.11
C GLY A 124 -23.75 13.07 0.39
N PHE A 125 -22.69 12.52 1.02
CA PHE A 125 -22.38 12.73 2.42
C PHE A 125 -21.51 13.98 2.61
N ASP A 126 -22.16 15.11 2.86
CA ASP A 126 -21.51 16.42 3.00
C ASP A 126 -20.86 16.64 4.39
N GLU A 127 -21.20 15.83 5.39
CA GLU A 127 -20.68 15.97 6.78
C GLU A 127 -19.27 15.37 6.96
N TRP A 128 -18.60 14.99 5.86
CA TRP A 128 -17.21 14.59 5.89
C TRP A 128 -16.33 15.72 6.43
N SER A 129 -15.75 15.51 7.62
CA SER A 129 -14.72 16.41 8.15
C SER A 129 -13.63 16.57 7.09
N ARG A 130 -13.16 17.79 6.79
CA ARG A 130 -12.02 17.98 5.87
C ARG A 130 -10.80 17.22 6.42
N ARG A 131 -10.61 15.99 5.93
CA ARG A 131 -9.41 15.19 6.11
C ARG A 131 -8.36 15.62 5.08
N GLU A 132 -7.22 14.94 5.09
CA GLU A 132 -6.05 15.30 4.29
C GLU A 132 -6.25 15.01 2.80
N GLY A 133 -6.99 13.94 2.48
CA GLY A 133 -7.35 13.59 1.10
C GLY A 133 -8.26 14.61 0.43
N ARG A 134 -8.11 14.75 -0.88
CA ARG A 134 -8.95 15.60 -1.74
C ARG A 134 -10.04 14.78 -2.42
N VAL A 135 -11.11 15.45 -2.82
CA VAL A 135 -12.14 14.85 -3.67
C VAL A 135 -11.62 14.79 -5.12
N LEU A 136 -11.67 13.61 -5.73
CA LEU A 136 -11.32 13.36 -7.13
C LEU A 136 -12.45 13.79 -8.09
N THR A 137 -12.84 15.06 -8.03
CA THR A 137 -13.98 15.60 -8.78
C THR A 137 -13.83 15.45 -10.29
N GLU A 138 -12.61 15.40 -10.79
CA GLU A 138 -12.29 15.24 -12.20
C GLU A 138 -12.79 13.91 -12.76
N SER A 139 -12.88 12.84 -11.94
CA SER A 139 -13.42 11.53 -12.35
C SER A 139 -14.93 11.40 -12.23
N LEU A 140 -15.61 12.33 -11.54
CA LEU A 140 -17.02 12.19 -11.20
C LEU A 140 -17.93 12.92 -12.20
N LEU A 141 -19.09 12.33 -12.47
CA LEU A 141 -20.21 12.99 -13.13
C LEU A 141 -21.07 13.70 -12.08
N GLU A 142 -21.63 14.86 -12.44
CA GLU A 142 -22.66 15.48 -11.61
C GLU A 142 -23.99 14.75 -11.85
N THR A 143 -24.45 14.02 -10.85
CA THR A 143 -25.69 13.23 -10.90
C THR A 143 -26.76 13.83 -9.98
N GLY A 144 -28.03 13.57 -10.30
CA GLY A 144 -29.17 13.99 -9.47
C GLY A 144 -29.53 12.99 -8.36
N GLN A 145 -28.90 11.81 -8.34
CA GLN A 145 -29.09 10.76 -7.34
C GLN A 145 -27.75 10.05 -7.10
N PRO A 146 -27.45 9.61 -5.86
CA PRO A 146 -26.26 8.82 -5.56
C PRO A 146 -26.39 7.36 -6.07
N PRO A 147 -25.28 6.62 -6.20
CA PRO A 147 -25.34 5.18 -6.41
C PRO A 147 -25.95 4.49 -5.19
N ARG A 148 -26.60 3.35 -5.37
CA ARG A 148 -27.12 2.51 -4.27
C ARG A 148 -26.02 1.71 -3.58
N LEU A 149 -24.91 1.46 -4.26
CA LEU A 149 -23.78 0.71 -3.70
C LEU A 149 -22.47 1.25 -4.27
N VAL A 150 -21.52 1.54 -3.37
CA VAL A 150 -20.11 1.74 -3.73
C VAL A 150 -19.30 0.56 -3.22
N VAL A 151 -18.58 -0.10 -4.14
CA VAL A 151 -17.67 -1.20 -3.81
C VAL A 151 -16.22 -0.75 -3.96
N SER A 152 -15.49 -0.65 -2.86
CA SER A 152 -14.06 -0.33 -2.85
C SER A 152 -13.25 -1.63 -2.78
N ILE A 153 -12.48 -1.93 -3.83
CA ILE A 153 -11.75 -3.18 -3.99
C ILE A 153 -10.24 -2.89 -3.94
N VAL A 154 -9.53 -3.61 -3.07
CA VAL A 154 -8.07 -3.62 -3.01
C VAL A 154 -7.57 -4.98 -3.46
N TRP A 155 -6.84 -5.02 -4.59
CA TRP A 155 -6.02 -6.18 -4.95
C TRP A 155 -4.65 -6.02 -4.29
N ASP A 156 -4.46 -6.73 -3.19
CA ASP A 156 -3.29 -6.58 -2.32
C ASP A 156 -2.00 -6.94 -3.08
N GLY A 157 -1.02 -6.03 -3.09
CA GLY A 157 0.21 -6.20 -3.86
C GLY A 157 0.10 -6.02 -5.38
N ALA A 158 -1.05 -5.67 -5.95
CA ALA A 158 -1.23 -5.47 -7.39
C ALA A 158 -0.84 -4.06 -7.88
N GLY A 159 0.28 -3.51 -7.41
CA GLY A 159 0.85 -2.26 -7.93
C GLY A 159 1.27 -2.36 -9.40
N TRP A 160 1.58 -1.22 -10.03
CA TRP A 160 1.86 -1.18 -11.48
C TRP A 160 2.97 -2.14 -11.91
N ASN A 161 4.01 -2.32 -11.10
CA ASN A 161 5.10 -3.22 -11.42
C ASN A 161 4.67 -4.70 -11.49
N ALA A 162 3.73 -5.11 -10.63
CA ALA A 162 3.18 -6.46 -10.62
C ALA A 162 2.22 -6.65 -11.80
N LEU A 163 1.35 -5.66 -12.07
CA LEU A 163 0.44 -5.69 -13.22
C LEU A 163 1.19 -5.72 -14.55
N ASP A 164 2.29 -4.96 -14.67
CA ASP A 164 3.12 -4.92 -15.87
C ASP A 164 3.85 -6.25 -16.08
N ALA A 165 4.34 -6.89 -15.00
CA ALA A 165 4.97 -8.22 -15.06
C ALA A 165 4.01 -9.31 -15.57
N HIS A 166 2.70 -9.12 -15.38
CA HIS A 166 1.64 -10.07 -15.74
C HIS A 166 0.55 -9.43 -16.62
N SER A 167 0.96 -8.57 -17.55
CA SER A 167 0.05 -7.72 -18.36
C SER A 167 -1.03 -8.47 -19.16
N ASP A 168 -0.84 -9.76 -19.44
CA ASP A 168 -1.78 -10.60 -20.18
C ASP A 168 -2.81 -11.30 -19.28
N LYS A 169 -2.75 -11.08 -17.96
CA LYS A 169 -3.57 -11.81 -16.96
C LYS A 169 -4.83 -11.08 -16.53
N TRP A 170 -4.97 -9.79 -16.82
CA TRP A 170 -6.09 -8.96 -16.33
C TRP A 170 -6.87 -8.22 -17.44
N PRO A 171 -7.32 -8.91 -18.51
CA PRO A 171 -7.98 -8.24 -19.63
C PRO A 171 -9.30 -7.54 -19.25
N PHE A 172 -10.05 -8.05 -18.27
CA PHE A 172 -11.31 -7.42 -17.86
C PHE A 172 -11.07 -6.11 -17.11
N LEU A 173 -10.13 -6.09 -16.16
CA LEU A 173 -9.66 -4.87 -15.52
C LEU A 173 -9.16 -3.88 -16.56
N GLY A 174 -8.41 -4.34 -17.57
CA GLY A 174 -7.99 -3.52 -18.71
C GLY A 174 -9.16 -2.85 -19.44
N SER A 175 -10.27 -3.58 -19.63
CA SER A 175 -11.48 -3.00 -20.23
C SER A 175 -12.16 -1.95 -19.33
N LEU A 176 -12.15 -2.13 -18.00
CA LEU A 176 -12.64 -1.11 -17.07
C LEU A 176 -11.73 0.11 -17.05
N MET A 177 -10.42 -0.09 -17.22
CA MET A 177 -9.47 1.02 -17.32
C MET A 177 -9.72 1.90 -18.54
N GLU A 178 -10.17 1.30 -19.65
CA GLU A 178 -10.48 2.00 -20.89
C GLU A 178 -11.85 2.70 -20.85
N SER A 179 -12.83 2.12 -20.17
CA SER A 179 -14.23 2.59 -20.14
C SER A 179 -14.65 3.32 -18.86
N GLY A 180 -13.70 3.55 -17.95
CA GLY A 180 -13.87 4.31 -16.72
C GLY A 180 -12.89 5.49 -16.64
N THR A 181 -12.50 5.86 -15.42
CA THR A 181 -11.38 6.78 -15.18
C THR A 181 -10.29 6.05 -14.39
N THR A 182 -9.10 5.95 -14.97
CA THR A 182 -7.93 5.32 -14.37
C THR A 182 -6.86 6.35 -14.04
N TYR A 183 -6.51 6.48 -12.77
CA TYR A 183 -5.36 7.28 -12.34
C TYR A 183 -4.09 6.42 -12.46
N THR A 184 -3.17 6.85 -13.31
CA THR A 184 -1.85 6.20 -13.49
C THR A 184 -0.77 6.79 -12.59
N ASN A 185 -1.07 7.92 -11.95
CA ASN A 185 -0.24 8.58 -10.95
C ASN A 185 -1.02 8.65 -9.62
N PHE A 186 -1.28 7.46 -9.07
CA PHE A 186 -1.98 7.29 -7.80
C PHE A 186 -1.02 6.64 -6.80
N ASN A 187 -0.74 7.35 -5.71
CA ASN A 187 0.30 6.98 -4.76
C ASN A 187 -0.27 6.56 -3.40
N VAL A 188 0.40 5.65 -2.71
CA VAL A 188 0.09 5.29 -1.32
C VAL A 188 0.09 6.51 -0.38
N GLY A 189 0.96 7.50 -0.63
CA GLY A 189 0.93 8.80 0.06
C GLY A 189 1.59 8.84 1.44
N SER A 190 2.12 7.72 1.93
CA SER A 190 2.89 7.63 3.18
C SER A 190 3.92 6.49 3.15
N ASN A 191 4.87 6.51 4.07
CA ASN A 191 5.84 5.44 4.29
C ASN A 191 5.88 5.06 5.79
N PRO A 192 5.61 3.79 6.17
CA PRO A 192 5.70 2.59 5.34
C PRO A 192 4.48 2.31 4.45
N SER A 193 4.74 1.79 3.25
CA SER A 193 3.72 1.34 2.29
C SER A 193 3.29 -0.11 2.55
N VAL A 194 2.86 -0.42 3.77
CA VAL A 194 2.46 -1.79 4.17
C VAL A 194 0.96 -1.90 4.40
N THR A 195 0.41 -3.11 4.28
CA THR A 195 -1.05 -3.35 4.28
C THR A 195 -1.85 -2.57 5.33
N PRO A 196 -1.60 -2.65 6.67
CA PRO A 196 -2.48 -2.00 7.65
C PRO A 196 -2.62 -0.47 7.57
N PRO A 197 -1.52 0.33 7.53
CA PRO A 197 -1.64 1.79 7.41
C PRO A 197 -2.34 2.20 6.13
N VAL A 198 -2.02 1.58 5.00
CA VAL A 198 -2.59 1.99 3.70
C VAL A 198 -4.09 1.75 3.64
N HIS A 199 -4.56 0.61 4.16
CA HIS A 199 -6.00 0.32 4.27
C HIS A 199 -6.71 1.30 5.22
N ALA A 200 -6.07 1.71 6.32
CA ALA A 200 -6.59 2.76 7.19
C ALA A 200 -6.65 4.13 6.48
N SER A 201 -5.65 4.47 5.65
CA SER A 201 -5.68 5.70 4.86
C SER A 201 -6.83 5.72 3.86
N LEU A 202 -7.13 4.59 3.22
CA LEU A 202 -8.27 4.43 2.32
C LEU A 202 -9.59 4.73 3.05
N GLY A 203 -9.81 4.12 4.21
CA GLY A 203 -11.07 4.25 4.96
C GLY A 203 -11.25 5.59 5.66
N THR A 204 -10.15 6.19 6.14
CA THR A 204 -10.20 7.43 6.93
C THR A 204 -9.94 8.70 6.12
N GLY A 205 -9.39 8.58 4.92
CA GLY A 205 -8.92 9.72 4.12
C GLY A 205 -7.81 10.55 4.78
N ALA A 206 -7.07 9.93 5.70
CA ALA A 206 -5.99 10.53 6.48
C ALA A 206 -4.73 9.64 6.42
N TYR A 207 -3.59 10.12 6.93
CA TYR A 207 -2.35 9.33 6.98
C TYR A 207 -2.03 8.79 8.39
N PRO A 208 -1.03 7.90 8.55
CA PRO A 208 -0.69 7.32 9.86
C PRO A 208 -0.39 8.30 10.98
N ASP A 209 0.15 9.47 10.69
CA ASP A 209 0.36 10.55 11.66
C ASP A 209 -0.96 11.07 12.28
N THR A 210 -2.08 10.86 11.57
CA THR A 210 -3.42 11.21 12.02
C THR A 210 -4.20 10.00 12.54
N HIS A 211 -4.33 8.92 11.75
CA HIS A 211 -5.15 7.76 12.14
C HIS A 211 -4.42 6.78 13.09
N GLY A 212 -3.10 6.89 13.19
CA GLY A 212 -2.28 6.22 14.18
C GLY A 212 -1.96 4.75 13.91
N ILE A 213 -2.37 4.18 12.78
CA ILE A 213 -1.98 2.82 12.40
C ILE A 213 -0.67 2.94 11.62
N THR A 214 0.44 2.45 12.15
CA THR A 214 1.78 2.78 11.62
C THR A 214 2.47 1.62 10.90
N GLY A 215 1.88 0.43 10.89
CA GLY A 215 2.45 -0.76 10.27
C GLY A 215 1.88 -2.07 10.82
N VAL A 216 2.44 -3.20 10.39
CA VAL A 216 2.06 -4.55 10.87
C VAL A 216 2.36 -4.79 12.36
N SER A 217 3.25 -3.99 12.93
CA SER A 217 3.62 -4.00 14.34
C SER A 217 3.83 -2.57 14.79
N GLN A 218 3.27 -2.21 15.94
CA GLN A 218 3.39 -0.88 16.52
C GLN A 218 3.53 -0.92 18.03
N ARG A 219 4.18 0.08 18.60
CA ARG A 219 4.39 0.18 20.06
C ARG A 219 3.05 0.39 20.78
N ALA A 220 2.81 -0.45 21.78
CA ALA A 220 1.66 -0.34 22.68
C ALA A 220 2.02 0.44 23.95
N LYS A 221 3.08 0.01 24.63
CA LYS A 221 3.57 0.60 25.88
C LYS A 221 4.97 0.07 26.18
N GLY A 222 5.88 0.95 26.61
CA GLY A 222 7.29 0.56 26.82
C GLY A 222 7.82 -0.11 25.56
N THR A 223 8.53 -1.23 25.69
CA THR A 223 9.05 -2.03 24.58
C THR A 223 8.05 -3.04 23.99
N THR A 224 6.82 -3.09 24.50
CA THR A 224 5.80 -4.01 23.97
C THR A 224 5.28 -3.54 22.62
N LEU A 225 5.49 -4.37 21.61
CA LEU A 225 4.89 -4.21 20.28
C LEU A 225 3.66 -5.11 20.13
N VAL A 226 2.72 -4.66 19.31
CA VAL A 226 1.48 -5.39 19.03
C VAL A 226 1.10 -5.24 17.56
N ASP A 227 0.38 -6.24 17.04
CA ASP A 227 -0.42 -6.06 15.83
C ASP A 227 -1.49 -4.97 16.12
N PRO A 228 -1.64 -3.93 15.27
CA PRO A 228 -2.65 -2.90 15.43
C PRO A 228 -4.09 -3.41 15.59
N TRP A 229 -4.39 -4.56 15.01
CA TRP A 229 -5.71 -5.18 14.95
C TRP A 229 -5.72 -6.53 15.68
N ALA A 230 -4.83 -6.73 16.65
CA ALA A 230 -4.80 -7.94 17.46
C ALA A 230 -6.20 -8.22 18.03
N GLN A 231 -6.67 -9.47 17.92
CA GLN A 231 -8.01 -9.88 18.33
C GLN A 231 -9.15 -9.14 17.60
N PHE A 232 -8.87 -8.56 16.43
CA PHE A 232 -9.82 -7.78 15.63
C PHE A 232 -10.37 -6.56 16.39
N ASP A 233 -9.56 -5.99 17.29
CA ASP A 233 -9.88 -4.79 18.06
C ASP A 233 -9.55 -3.52 17.25
N SER A 234 -10.55 -2.65 17.06
CA SER A 234 -10.43 -1.40 16.29
C SER A 234 -9.91 -0.22 17.10
N LYS A 235 -9.79 -0.30 18.44
CA LYS A 235 -9.45 0.83 19.34
C LYS A 235 -8.11 1.52 19.05
N ARG A 236 -7.24 0.89 18.26
CA ARG A 236 -5.97 1.50 17.87
C ARG A 236 -6.14 2.48 16.73
N LEU A 237 -7.16 2.34 15.90
CA LEU A 237 -7.56 3.38 14.97
C LEU A 237 -8.02 4.60 15.78
N ARG A 238 -7.45 5.77 15.50
CA ARG A 238 -7.63 6.98 16.34
C ARG A 238 -8.81 7.84 15.94
N ILE A 239 -9.32 7.64 14.72
CA ILE A 239 -10.35 8.44 14.09
C ILE A 239 -11.31 7.54 13.35
N ASP A 240 -12.56 7.98 13.27
CA ASP A 240 -13.61 7.27 12.54
C ASP A 240 -13.35 7.26 11.02
N THR A 241 -13.72 6.16 10.37
CA THR A 241 -13.69 6.01 8.90
C THR A 241 -14.87 6.71 8.24
N LEU A 242 -14.92 6.71 6.90
CA LEU A 242 -16.12 7.06 6.16
C LEU A 242 -17.31 6.18 6.54
N ALA A 243 -17.11 4.87 6.67
CA ALA A 243 -18.21 3.96 6.97
C ALA A 243 -18.81 4.30 8.34
N ASP A 244 -17.98 4.44 9.38
CA ASP A 244 -18.42 4.83 10.73
C ASP A 244 -19.23 6.14 10.70
N LEU A 245 -18.68 7.19 10.07
CA LEU A 245 -19.30 8.52 10.10
C LEU A 245 -20.61 8.57 9.31
N TYR A 246 -20.64 7.93 8.15
CA TYR A 246 -21.80 7.92 7.27
C TYR A 246 -22.94 7.09 7.86
N ASP A 247 -22.63 5.89 8.35
CA ASP A 247 -23.58 4.98 8.97
C ASP A 247 -24.29 5.62 10.17
N ILE A 248 -23.49 6.14 11.10
CA ILE A 248 -23.99 6.82 12.31
C ILE A 248 -24.82 8.06 11.96
N SER A 249 -24.45 8.81 10.92
CA SER A 249 -25.17 10.02 10.52
C SER A 249 -26.60 9.76 10.02
N LEU A 250 -26.87 8.53 9.58
CA LEU A 250 -28.15 8.09 9.05
C LEU A 250 -28.85 7.09 9.97
N ASP A 251 -28.56 7.14 11.27
CA ASP A 251 -29.13 6.26 12.30
C ASP A 251 -28.93 4.76 11.98
N ASN A 252 -27.75 4.41 11.46
CA ASN A 252 -27.34 3.07 11.03
C ASN A 252 -28.29 2.42 10.00
N GLN A 253 -28.85 3.24 9.10
CA GLN A 253 -29.65 2.76 7.96
C GLN A 253 -28.82 2.18 6.80
N PRO A 254 -27.68 2.78 6.41
CA PRO A 254 -26.85 2.22 5.37
C PRO A 254 -26.32 0.84 5.77
N LEU A 255 -26.19 -0.07 4.82
CA LEU A 255 -25.36 -1.25 5.05
C LEU A 255 -23.90 -0.88 4.81
N THR A 256 -23.08 -1.08 5.83
CA THR A 256 -21.62 -1.11 5.66
C THR A 256 -21.10 -2.53 5.85
N GLY A 257 -20.14 -2.92 5.00
CA GLY A 257 -19.58 -4.26 5.11
C GLY A 257 -18.21 -4.44 4.51
N MET A 258 -17.59 -5.57 4.84
CA MET A 258 -16.26 -5.96 4.41
C MET A 258 -16.18 -7.45 4.06
N VAL A 259 -15.49 -7.77 2.97
CA VAL A 259 -15.05 -9.15 2.66
C VAL A 259 -13.54 -9.16 2.44
N ALA A 260 -12.80 -9.83 3.32
CA ALA A 260 -11.34 -9.83 3.29
C ALA A 260 -10.72 -11.11 3.89
N ARG A 261 -9.38 -11.21 3.90
CA ARG A 261 -8.64 -12.38 4.40
C ARG A 261 -8.17 -12.24 5.86
N VAL A 262 -7.58 -11.11 6.22
CA VAL A 262 -6.97 -10.90 7.54
C VAL A 262 -7.49 -9.63 8.23
N ASN A 263 -7.17 -9.49 9.52
CA ASN A 263 -7.56 -8.35 10.36
C ASN A 263 -6.97 -7.00 9.92
N TRP A 264 -5.87 -6.98 9.16
CA TRP A 264 -5.20 -5.73 8.75
C TRP A 264 -6.04 -4.78 7.89
N HIS A 265 -7.10 -5.30 7.27
CA HIS A 265 -7.96 -4.54 6.36
C HIS A 265 -9.07 -3.76 7.09
N LEU A 266 -9.28 -4.02 8.39
CA LEU A 266 -10.34 -3.39 9.20
C LEU A 266 -10.26 -1.86 9.21
N GLY A 267 -9.10 -1.28 8.91
CA GLY A 267 -8.94 0.16 8.72
C GLY A 267 -9.78 0.76 7.59
N MET A 268 -10.24 -0.03 6.61
CA MET A 268 -11.14 0.47 5.57
C MET A 268 -12.57 0.70 6.08
N ILE A 269 -13.07 -0.21 6.93
CA ILE A 269 -14.46 -0.18 7.42
C ILE A 269 -14.57 0.60 8.74
N GLY A 270 -13.61 0.46 9.66
CA GLY A 270 -13.60 1.23 10.90
C GLY A 270 -14.01 0.41 12.11
N HIS A 271 -14.85 0.97 12.97
CA HIS A 271 -15.05 0.51 14.34
C HIS A 271 -16.34 -0.30 14.54
N GLY A 272 -17.34 -0.18 13.65
CA GLY A 272 -18.65 -0.80 13.86
C GLY A 272 -19.22 -0.44 15.23
N ALA A 273 -19.65 -1.43 16.01
CA ALA A 273 -20.35 -1.18 17.27
C ALA A 273 -19.42 -0.63 18.37
N ALA A 274 -18.11 -0.61 18.14
CA ALA A 274 -17.17 0.08 19.01
C ALA A 274 -17.20 1.61 18.83
N ALA A 275 -17.69 2.13 17.70
CA ALA A 275 -17.95 3.55 17.53
C ALA A 275 -19.15 4.00 18.38
N SER A 276 -19.08 5.22 18.91
CA SER A 276 -20.17 5.76 19.72
C SER A 276 -21.39 6.06 18.86
N GLY A 277 -22.38 5.16 18.88
CA GLY A 277 -23.62 5.28 18.11
C GLY A 277 -23.69 4.32 16.93
N GLY A 278 -22.59 3.65 16.59
CA GLY A 278 -22.54 2.65 15.53
C GLY A 278 -23.21 1.34 15.94
N ASP A 279 -23.54 0.52 14.95
CA ASP A 279 -24.01 -0.84 15.13
C ASP A 279 -23.02 -1.86 14.56
N ARG A 280 -23.43 -3.13 14.48
CA ARG A 280 -22.51 -4.19 14.04
C ARG A 280 -22.53 -4.29 12.53
N ASP A 281 -21.54 -3.70 11.89
CA ASP A 281 -21.30 -3.81 10.46
C ASP A 281 -21.02 -5.25 10.01
N GLU A 282 -21.33 -5.56 8.75
CA GLU A 282 -21.21 -6.89 8.18
C GLU A 282 -19.76 -7.19 7.75
N VAL A 283 -19.00 -7.90 8.56
CA VAL A 283 -17.57 -8.19 8.31
C VAL A 283 -17.34 -9.69 8.15
N LEU A 284 -16.94 -10.10 6.95
CA LEU A 284 -16.48 -11.45 6.65
C LEU A 284 -14.96 -11.46 6.44
N LEU A 285 -14.21 -11.84 7.47
CA LEU A 285 -12.79 -12.18 7.32
C LEU A 285 -12.65 -13.70 7.15
N LEU A 286 -11.97 -14.13 6.10
CA LEU A 286 -11.83 -15.55 5.76
C LEU A 286 -10.44 -16.06 6.14
N ARG A 287 -10.36 -17.15 6.90
CA ARG A 287 -9.11 -17.89 7.11
C ARG A 287 -8.63 -18.52 5.81
N ASN A 288 -7.39 -18.99 5.78
CA ASN A 288 -6.88 -19.80 4.66
C ASN A 288 -7.62 -21.13 4.45
N THR A 289 -8.34 -21.59 5.47
CA THR A 289 -9.26 -22.74 5.40
C THR A 289 -10.63 -22.40 4.81
N GLY A 290 -10.90 -21.13 4.52
CA GLY A 290 -12.20 -20.65 4.05
C GLY A 290 -13.24 -20.39 5.15
N GLU A 291 -12.91 -20.70 6.40
CA GLU A 291 -13.77 -20.42 7.55
C GLU A 291 -13.78 -18.94 7.92
N ALA A 292 -14.92 -18.44 8.41
CA ALA A 292 -15.02 -17.08 8.93
C ALA A 292 -14.19 -16.91 10.22
N GLN A 293 -13.69 -15.70 10.42
CA GLN A 293 -13.06 -15.22 11.64
C GLN A 293 -13.41 -13.75 11.87
N GLY A 294 -13.28 -13.28 13.10
CA GLY A 294 -13.59 -11.89 13.41
C GLY A 294 -13.91 -11.67 14.87
N ASN A 295 -14.59 -10.55 15.13
CA ASN A 295 -15.03 -10.10 16.44
C ASN A 295 -16.54 -9.82 16.39
N GLU A 296 -17.32 -10.76 16.92
CA GLU A 296 -18.80 -10.70 16.95
C GLU A 296 -19.36 -9.65 17.92
N VAL A 297 -18.49 -9.03 18.74
CA VAL A 297 -18.87 -7.94 19.64
C VAL A 297 -19.04 -6.66 18.85
N ASP A 298 -18.06 -6.33 18.02
CA ASP A 298 -18.01 -5.05 17.29
C ASP A 298 -18.58 -5.17 15.87
N TYR A 299 -18.57 -6.38 15.29
CA TYR A 299 -19.05 -6.66 13.93
C TYR A 299 -20.02 -7.85 13.90
N ALA A 300 -20.77 -8.00 12.82
CA ALA A 300 -21.57 -9.18 12.52
C ALA A 300 -20.88 -10.00 11.42
N SER A 301 -20.70 -11.31 11.62
CA SER A 301 -20.20 -12.17 10.55
C SER A 301 -21.35 -12.68 9.66
N PRO A 302 -21.36 -12.37 8.35
CA PRO A 302 -22.37 -12.91 7.44
C PRO A 302 -22.31 -14.45 7.39
N PRO A 303 -23.44 -15.17 7.58
CA PRO A 303 -23.47 -16.63 7.60
C PRO A 303 -23.49 -17.22 6.18
N VAL A 304 -22.43 -16.97 5.41
CA VAL A 304 -22.33 -17.29 3.97
C VAL A 304 -21.27 -18.33 3.62
N THR A 305 -20.34 -18.60 4.55
CA THR A 305 -19.20 -19.49 4.34
C THR A 305 -19.62 -20.93 4.10
N GLU A 306 -18.94 -21.59 3.17
CA GLU A 306 -19.14 -23.00 2.85
C GLU A 306 -17.77 -23.63 2.57
N PRO A 307 -17.03 -24.07 3.60
CA PRO A 307 -15.65 -24.53 3.45
C PRO A 307 -15.49 -25.54 2.31
N GLY A 308 -16.41 -26.52 2.21
CA GLY A 308 -16.43 -27.56 1.16
C GLY A 308 -16.33 -27.05 -0.29
N LEU A 309 -16.69 -25.79 -0.54
CA LEU A 309 -16.56 -25.17 -1.86
C LEU A 309 -15.10 -24.83 -2.20
N LEU A 310 -14.26 -24.50 -1.22
CA LEU A 310 -12.84 -24.30 -1.41
C LEU A 310 -12.15 -25.58 -1.86
N GLU A 311 -12.49 -26.73 -1.26
CA GLU A 311 -11.98 -28.02 -1.73
C GLU A 311 -12.45 -28.34 -3.15
N SER A 312 -13.69 -27.97 -3.52
CA SER A 312 -14.17 -28.11 -4.90
C SER A 312 -13.33 -27.27 -5.87
N PHE A 313 -13.05 -26.01 -5.54
CA PHE A 313 -12.22 -25.16 -6.41
C PHE A 313 -10.77 -25.61 -6.47
N ALA A 314 -10.25 -26.24 -5.41
CA ALA A 314 -8.93 -26.87 -5.44
C ALA A 314 -8.92 -28.07 -6.39
N ALA A 315 -9.96 -28.92 -6.36
CA ALA A 315 -10.09 -30.04 -7.30
C ALA A 315 -10.26 -29.58 -8.76
N ASP A 316 -10.99 -28.48 -8.99
CA ASP A 316 -11.08 -27.87 -10.32
C ASP A 316 -9.71 -27.35 -10.79
N LEU A 317 -8.93 -26.74 -9.89
CA LEU A 317 -7.60 -26.22 -10.18
C LEU A 317 -6.58 -27.32 -10.50
N ASP A 318 -6.62 -28.45 -9.78
CA ASP A 318 -5.86 -29.67 -10.09
C ASP A 318 -6.17 -30.12 -11.53
N ALA A 319 -7.45 -30.32 -11.86
CA ALA A 319 -7.86 -30.75 -13.19
C ALA A 319 -7.50 -29.78 -14.33
N GLU A 320 -7.32 -28.48 -14.05
CA GLU A 320 -6.96 -27.45 -15.04
C GLU A 320 -5.51 -27.53 -15.53
N ASP A 321 -4.59 -28.11 -14.75
CA ASP A 321 -3.18 -28.20 -15.14
C ASP A 321 -2.84 -29.42 -16.01
N GLY A 322 -3.84 -30.28 -16.24
CA GLY A 322 -3.81 -31.39 -17.19
C GLY A 322 -3.59 -32.77 -16.55
N GLU A 323 -3.35 -32.81 -15.24
CA GLU A 323 -3.29 -34.04 -14.44
C GLU A 323 -4.38 -33.98 -13.33
N ILE A 324 -4.68 -35.11 -12.70
CA ILE A 324 -5.55 -35.15 -11.50
C ILE A 324 -4.76 -35.93 -10.47
N ASP A 325 -3.81 -35.24 -9.85
CA ASP A 325 -2.83 -35.83 -8.94
C ASP A 325 -2.83 -35.16 -7.56
N GLY A 326 -3.77 -34.22 -7.34
CA GLY A 326 -3.88 -33.44 -6.11
C GLY A 326 -2.86 -32.31 -6.03
N GLN A 327 -2.24 -31.95 -7.15
CA GLN A 327 -1.25 -30.88 -7.22
C GLN A 327 -1.70 -29.78 -8.15
N TRP A 328 -1.12 -28.60 -7.98
CA TRP A 328 -1.22 -27.49 -8.92
C TRP A 328 0.18 -27.00 -9.21
N ARG A 329 0.63 -27.13 -10.46
CA ARG A 329 2.02 -26.80 -10.86
C ARG A 329 3.07 -27.58 -10.05
N GLY A 330 2.76 -28.84 -9.72
CA GLY A 330 3.63 -29.69 -8.88
C GLY A 330 3.68 -29.27 -7.41
N ARG A 331 2.68 -28.52 -6.94
CA ARG A 331 2.53 -28.12 -5.53
C ARG A 331 1.31 -28.82 -4.92
N PRO A 332 1.44 -29.45 -3.76
CA PRO A 332 0.36 -30.24 -3.17
C PRO A 332 -0.78 -29.34 -2.66
N LEU A 333 -2.00 -29.53 -3.16
CA LEU A 333 -3.18 -28.73 -2.80
C LEU A 333 -3.82 -29.13 -1.47
N ASP A 334 -3.36 -30.22 -0.84
CA ASP A 334 -3.76 -30.55 0.53
C ASP A 334 -3.06 -29.66 1.57
N GLU A 335 -1.91 -29.08 1.23
CA GLU A 335 -1.21 -28.07 2.04
C GLU A 335 -2.02 -26.75 2.12
N PRO A 336 -2.43 -26.31 3.33
CA PRO A 336 -3.23 -25.10 3.49
C PRO A 336 -2.57 -23.82 2.96
N GLY A 337 -1.22 -23.76 2.98
CA GLY A 337 -0.47 -22.63 2.43
C GLY A 337 -0.52 -22.57 0.91
N VAL A 338 -0.45 -23.72 0.23
CA VAL A 338 -0.58 -23.80 -1.23
C VAL A 338 -2.02 -23.52 -1.64
N ARG A 339 -3.00 -24.25 -1.07
CA ARG A 339 -4.42 -24.08 -1.40
C ARG A 339 -4.93 -22.69 -1.09
N GLY A 340 -4.55 -22.14 0.07
CA GLY A 340 -4.99 -20.83 0.53
C GLY A 340 -4.35 -19.66 -0.22
N ASN A 341 -3.29 -19.89 -0.99
CA ASN A 341 -2.61 -18.88 -1.80
C ASN A 341 -2.80 -19.12 -3.30
N SER A 342 -3.60 -20.10 -3.72
CA SER A 342 -3.83 -20.41 -5.13
C SER A 342 -5.12 -19.76 -5.66
N PRO A 343 -5.34 -19.79 -6.99
CA PRO A 343 -6.60 -19.36 -7.62
C PRO A 343 -7.87 -19.98 -7.02
N ALA A 344 -7.77 -21.14 -6.37
CA ALA A 344 -8.90 -21.79 -5.71
C ALA A 344 -9.49 -20.88 -4.61
N PHE A 345 -8.63 -20.21 -3.85
CA PHE A 345 -9.08 -19.30 -2.81
C PHE A 345 -9.70 -18.02 -3.38
N THR A 346 -9.13 -17.46 -4.46
CA THR A 346 -9.71 -16.30 -5.16
C THR A 346 -11.15 -16.58 -5.60
N ARG A 347 -11.38 -17.76 -6.21
CA ARG A 347 -12.72 -18.19 -6.65
C ARG A 347 -13.66 -18.38 -5.46
N TYR A 348 -13.19 -19.00 -4.38
CA TYR A 348 -13.94 -19.14 -3.14
C TYR A 348 -14.39 -17.79 -2.58
N GLN A 349 -13.45 -16.86 -2.39
CA GLN A 349 -13.75 -15.52 -1.89
C GLN A 349 -14.70 -14.75 -2.81
N GLY A 350 -14.55 -14.86 -4.13
CA GLY A 350 -15.47 -14.25 -5.09
C GLY A 350 -16.91 -14.74 -4.94
N VAL A 351 -17.12 -16.04 -4.68
CA VAL A 351 -18.45 -16.58 -4.35
C VAL A 351 -18.95 -16.04 -3.01
N MET A 352 -18.09 -15.99 -1.97
CA MET A 352 -18.49 -15.45 -0.67
C MET A 352 -18.93 -13.99 -0.78
N LEU A 353 -18.19 -13.17 -1.53
CA LEU A 353 -18.52 -11.77 -1.78
C LEU A 353 -19.92 -11.60 -2.39
N ARG A 354 -20.22 -12.34 -3.46
CA ARG A 354 -21.55 -12.29 -4.09
C ARG A 354 -22.65 -12.77 -3.14
N ARG A 355 -22.38 -13.79 -2.30
CA ARG A 355 -23.33 -14.25 -1.27
C ARG A 355 -23.56 -13.21 -0.18
N VAL A 356 -22.54 -12.43 0.22
CA VAL A 356 -22.72 -11.31 1.16
C VAL A 356 -23.65 -10.28 0.56
N ILE A 357 -23.42 -9.87 -0.69
CA ILE A 357 -24.28 -8.92 -1.42
C ILE A 357 -25.74 -9.42 -1.41
N ASP A 358 -25.97 -10.66 -1.84
CA ASP A 358 -27.32 -11.22 -1.96
C ASP A 358 -28.05 -11.39 -0.63
N ARG A 359 -27.35 -11.92 0.37
CA ARG A 359 -28.00 -12.30 1.63
C ARG A 359 -28.18 -11.15 2.59
N MET A 360 -27.28 -10.16 2.54
CA MET A 360 -27.40 -8.96 3.35
C MET A 360 -28.23 -7.88 2.68
N GLY A 361 -28.38 -7.94 1.35
CA GLY A 361 -29.23 -7.01 0.61
C GLY A 361 -28.54 -5.68 0.28
N PHE A 362 -27.21 -5.71 0.07
CA PHE A 362 -26.45 -4.54 -0.35
C PHE A 362 -26.99 -3.96 -1.66
N GLY A 363 -27.28 -2.67 -1.68
CA GLY A 363 -27.83 -1.93 -2.81
C GLY A 363 -29.32 -2.18 -3.09
N SER A 364 -30.05 -2.75 -2.13
CA SER A 364 -31.46 -3.13 -2.31
C SER A 364 -32.45 -1.96 -2.22
N ASP A 365 -32.09 -0.85 -1.59
CA ASP A 365 -32.92 0.35 -1.45
C ASP A 365 -32.28 1.62 -2.05
N GLU A 366 -32.71 2.81 -1.63
CA GLU A 366 -32.22 4.09 -2.17
C GLU A 366 -31.16 4.76 -1.28
N VAL A 367 -30.90 4.23 -0.09
CA VAL A 367 -29.79 4.64 0.78
C VAL A 367 -28.53 4.02 0.21
N PRO A 368 -27.50 4.81 -0.14
CA PRO A 368 -26.24 4.25 -0.61
C PRO A 368 -25.58 3.38 0.44
N ASP A 369 -25.17 2.17 0.05
CA ASP A 369 -24.40 1.25 0.88
C ASP A 369 -22.90 1.30 0.54
N LEU A 370 -22.07 0.87 1.49
CA LEU A 370 -20.60 0.83 1.36
C LEU A 370 -20.08 -0.60 1.56
N LEU A 371 -19.41 -1.15 0.54
CA LEU A 371 -18.81 -2.48 0.62
C LEU A 371 -17.31 -2.44 0.33
N TYR A 372 -16.50 -2.83 1.30
CA TYR A 372 -15.06 -2.88 1.19
C TYR A 372 -14.58 -4.31 0.92
N VAL A 373 -13.68 -4.50 -0.04
CA VAL A 373 -13.18 -5.81 -0.44
C VAL A 373 -11.67 -5.76 -0.49
N ASN A 374 -11.00 -6.68 0.22
CA ASN A 374 -9.57 -6.95 -0.01
C ASN A 374 -9.41 -8.35 -0.58
N MET A 375 -8.77 -8.46 -1.74
CA MET A 375 -8.36 -9.73 -2.34
C MET A 375 -6.85 -9.88 -2.17
N LYS A 376 -6.44 -10.76 -1.25
CA LYS A 376 -5.05 -10.86 -0.81
C LYS A 376 -4.19 -11.80 -1.64
N GLU A 377 -4.78 -12.42 -2.66
CA GLU A 377 -4.20 -13.59 -3.32
C GLU A 377 -2.94 -13.26 -4.14
N THR A 378 -2.84 -12.06 -4.72
CA THR A 378 -1.62 -11.60 -5.38
C THR A 378 -0.45 -11.47 -4.39
N ASP A 379 -0.63 -10.76 -3.29
CA ASP A 379 0.37 -10.61 -2.23
C ASP A 379 0.77 -11.95 -1.58
N LEU A 380 -0.20 -12.81 -1.28
CA LEU A 380 0.07 -14.13 -0.70
C LEU A 380 0.76 -15.09 -1.68
N SER A 381 0.40 -15.05 -2.97
CA SER A 381 1.11 -15.78 -4.01
C SER A 381 2.55 -15.28 -4.15
N TYR A 382 2.73 -13.96 -4.09
CA TYR A 382 4.04 -13.33 -4.14
C TYR A 382 4.94 -13.79 -3.00
N HIS A 383 4.43 -13.77 -1.77
CA HIS A 383 5.19 -14.24 -0.60
C HIS A 383 5.58 -15.71 -0.70
N ALA A 384 4.77 -16.53 -1.37
CA ALA A 384 5.06 -17.95 -1.54
C ALA A 384 6.04 -18.24 -2.70
N TRP A 385 5.97 -17.48 -3.79
CA TRP A 385 6.58 -17.87 -5.08
C TRP A 385 7.35 -16.78 -5.83
N GLY A 386 7.31 -15.53 -5.35
CA GLY A 386 7.99 -14.40 -5.97
C GLY A 386 7.17 -13.70 -7.08
N MET A 387 7.51 -12.44 -7.37
CA MET A 387 6.71 -11.53 -8.19
C MET A 387 6.52 -12.03 -9.62
N ASP A 388 7.56 -12.56 -10.24
CA ASP A 388 7.55 -12.97 -11.65
C ASP A 388 7.01 -14.39 -11.85
N SER A 389 6.60 -15.07 -10.78
CA SER A 389 6.14 -16.45 -10.84
C SER A 389 4.82 -16.58 -11.63
N PRO A 390 4.64 -17.67 -12.39
CA PRO A 390 3.37 -17.92 -13.07
C PRO A 390 2.19 -18.06 -12.09
N GLU A 391 2.44 -18.44 -10.83
CA GLU A 391 1.45 -18.50 -9.75
C GLU A 391 0.85 -17.13 -9.44
N VAL A 392 1.68 -16.07 -9.35
CA VAL A 392 1.18 -14.69 -9.19
C VAL A 392 0.30 -14.29 -10.38
N GLY A 393 0.73 -14.61 -11.60
CA GLY A 393 -0.06 -14.36 -12.81
C GLY A 393 -1.39 -15.13 -12.83
N ASP A 394 -1.42 -16.35 -12.29
CA ASP A 394 -2.63 -17.14 -12.17
C ASP A 394 -3.59 -16.60 -11.11
N ALA A 395 -3.08 -16.08 -9.99
CA ALA A 395 -3.86 -15.39 -8.97
C ALA A 395 -4.51 -14.11 -9.56
N MET A 396 -3.74 -13.29 -10.29
CA MET A 396 -4.27 -12.10 -10.98
C MET A 396 -5.35 -12.46 -12.00
N ARG A 397 -5.16 -13.54 -12.77
CA ARG A 397 -6.18 -14.01 -13.72
C ARG A 397 -7.48 -14.41 -13.03
N ALA A 398 -7.38 -15.08 -11.88
CA ALA A 398 -8.55 -15.44 -11.11
C ALA A 398 -9.25 -14.22 -10.53
N GLN A 399 -8.50 -13.21 -10.07
CA GLN A 399 -9.07 -11.97 -9.56
C GLN A 399 -9.78 -11.18 -10.66
N ASP A 400 -9.20 -11.11 -11.86
CA ASP A 400 -9.81 -10.48 -13.05
C ASP A 400 -11.14 -11.13 -13.43
N GLU A 401 -11.18 -12.46 -13.41
CA GLU A 401 -12.40 -13.22 -13.70
C GLU A 401 -13.46 -13.05 -12.60
N GLU A 402 -13.07 -12.99 -11.32
CA GLU A 402 -14.02 -12.71 -10.23
C GLU A 402 -14.51 -11.26 -10.24
N LEU A 403 -13.68 -10.30 -10.67
CA LEU A 403 -14.10 -8.92 -10.91
C LEU A 403 -15.16 -8.85 -12.01
N ARG A 404 -14.98 -9.59 -13.11
CA ARG A 404 -15.98 -9.71 -14.19
C ARG A 404 -17.30 -10.29 -13.70
N LYS A 405 -17.24 -11.36 -12.91
CA LYS A 405 -18.44 -11.97 -12.30
C LYS A 405 -19.12 -11.01 -11.33
N LEU A 406 -18.35 -10.24 -10.55
CA LEU A 406 -18.87 -9.25 -9.63
C LEU A 406 -19.63 -8.14 -10.38
N THR A 407 -19.07 -7.54 -11.43
CA THR A 407 -19.77 -6.46 -12.15
C THR A 407 -21.06 -6.94 -12.81
N MET A 408 -21.07 -8.15 -13.37
CA MET A 408 -22.31 -8.76 -13.90
C MET A 408 -23.34 -8.99 -12.79
N HIS A 409 -22.89 -9.47 -11.63
CA HIS A 409 -23.75 -9.68 -10.47
C HIS A 409 -24.33 -8.37 -9.94
N LEU A 410 -23.55 -7.28 -9.91
CA LEU A 410 -24.01 -5.96 -9.51
C LEU A 410 -25.09 -5.40 -10.47
N ASP A 411 -24.92 -5.60 -11.78
CA ASP A 411 -25.93 -5.23 -12.77
C ASP A 411 -27.26 -5.98 -12.56
N GLU A 412 -27.19 -7.25 -12.16
CA GLU A 412 -28.37 -8.09 -11.91
C GLU A 412 -29.05 -7.78 -10.57
N GLN A 413 -28.29 -7.61 -9.49
CA GLN A 413 -28.82 -7.48 -8.14
C GLN A 413 -29.09 -6.05 -7.70
N VAL A 414 -28.18 -5.12 -7.98
CA VAL A 414 -28.31 -3.69 -7.61
C VAL A 414 -28.99 -2.90 -8.73
N GLY A 415 -28.74 -3.32 -9.97
CA GLY A 415 -29.28 -2.70 -11.18
C GLY A 415 -28.21 -1.94 -11.96
N ALA A 416 -28.20 -2.13 -13.28
CA ALA A 416 -27.28 -1.42 -14.16
C ALA A 416 -27.37 0.11 -13.99
N GLY A 417 -26.21 0.75 -13.81
CA GLY A 417 -26.13 2.20 -13.56
C GLY A 417 -26.61 2.62 -12.17
N ARG A 418 -26.62 1.70 -11.18
CA ARG A 418 -26.94 2.00 -9.77
C ARG A 418 -25.77 1.73 -8.82
N TRP A 419 -24.61 1.34 -9.31
CA TRP A 419 -23.44 0.99 -8.49
C TRP A 419 -22.16 1.64 -9.04
N VAL A 420 -21.15 1.76 -8.17
CA VAL A 420 -19.79 2.21 -8.52
C VAL A 420 -18.78 1.22 -7.94
N VAL A 421 -17.77 0.85 -8.72
CA VAL A 421 -16.57 0.14 -8.26
C VAL A 421 -15.38 1.10 -8.28
N MET A 422 -14.61 1.08 -7.20
CA MET A 422 -13.31 1.74 -7.10
C MET A 422 -12.27 0.66 -6.81
N LEU A 423 -11.42 0.33 -7.78
CA LEU A 423 -10.40 -0.72 -7.64
C LEU A 423 -9.00 -0.11 -7.56
N THR A 424 -8.23 -0.53 -6.56
CA THR A 424 -6.83 -0.14 -6.38
C THR A 424 -5.97 -1.28 -5.82
N ALA A 425 -4.72 -0.99 -5.48
CA ALA A 425 -3.83 -1.84 -4.70
C ALA A 425 -3.25 -1.03 -3.54
N ASP A 426 -2.87 -1.69 -2.44
CA ASP A 426 -2.26 -1.05 -1.28
C ASP A 426 -0.75 -0.85 -1.42
N HIS A 427 -0.09 -1.67 -2.24
CA HIS A 427 1.31 -1.51 -2.62
C HIS A 427 1.63 -2.32 -3.90
N GLY A 428 2.83 -2.12 -4.43
CA GLY A 428 3.47 -3.02 -5.39
C GLY A 428 4.28 -4.13 -4.70
N LEU A 429 5.12 -4.82 -5.47
CA LEU A 429 5.93 -5.95 -4.99
C LEU A 429 7.42 -5.67 -5.12
N VAL A 430 8.26 -6.22 -4.23
CA VAL A 430 9.71 -6.16 -4.44
C VAL A 430 10.11 -7.17 -5.52
N PRO A 431 10.80 -6.74 -6.61
CA PRO A 431 11.27 -7.65 -7.65
C PRO A 431 12.27 -8.67 -7.13
N ASP A 432 12.43 -9.79 -7.85
CA ASP A 432 13.39 -10.83 -7.50
C ASP A 432 14.82 -10.24 -7.32
N PRO A 433 15.51 -10.53 -6.19
CA PRO A 433 16.87 -10.06 -5.94
C PRO A 433 17.90 -10.46 -7.00
N GLU A 434 17.82 -11.67 -7.55
CA GLU A 434 18.74 -12.15 -8.59
C GLU A 434 18.58 -11.35 -9.89
N ARG A 435 17.35 -10.93 -10.20
CA ARG A 435 17.05 -10.13 -11.39
C ARG A 435 17.28 -8.64 -11.18
N SER A 436 16.98 -8.12 -10.00
CA SER A 436 17.05 -6.69 -9.68
C SER A 436 18.41 -6.24 -9.14
N GLY A 437 19.24 -7.18 -8.69
CA GLY A 437 20.47 -6.88 -7.96
C GLY A 437 20.23 -6.36 -6.54
N ALA A 438 18.99 -6.47 -6.02
CA ALA A 438 18.65 -6.07 -4.67
C ALA A 438 19.45 -6.88 -3.64
N PHE A 439 19.92 -6.20 -2.61
CA PHE A 439 20.54 -6.82 -1.44
C PHE A 439 19.49 -6.97 -0.33
N PRO A 440 19.22 -8.20 0.15
CA PRO A 440 18.37 -8.46 1.31
C PRO A 440 19.12 -8.09 2.59
N ILE A 441 18.87 -6.89 3.12
CA ILE A 441 19.50 -6.38 4.34
C ILE A 441 19.05 -7.25 5.51
N LYS A 442 20.02 -7.86 6.19
CA LYS A 442 19.83 -8.71 7.36
C LYS A 442 19.51 -7.83 8.55
N GLY A 443 18.22 -7.70 8.85
CA GLY A 443 17.76 -6.83 9.94
C GLY A 443 18.28 -7.21 11.32
N GLN A 444 18.54 -8.49 11.58
CA GLN A 444 19.13 -8.93 12.86
C GLN A 444 20.57 -8.47 13.03
N GLU A 445 21.36 -8.41 11.95
CA GLU A 445 22.72 -7.86 11.99
C GLU A 445 22.68 -6.36 12.25
N VAL A 446 21.80 -5.62 11.57
CA VAL A 446 21.60 -4.18 11.85
C VAL A 446 21.27 -3.94 13.33
N LEU A 447 20.38 -4.76 13.90
CA LEU A 447 19.99 -4.65 15.31
C LEU A 447 21.17 -4.96 16.25
N ALA A 448 21.88 -6.06 15.98
CA ALA A 448 23.05 -6.48 16.76
C ALA A 448 24.16 -5.42 16.72
N ASP A 449 24.43 -4.84 15.56
CA ASP A 449 25.48 -3.84 15.39
C ASP A 449 25.14 -2.51 16.06
N ILE A 450 23.85 -2.11 16.07
CA ILE A 450 23.41 -0.95 16.87
C ILE A 450 23.72 -1.18 18.35
N ASN A 451 23.39 -2.36 18.88
CA ASN A 451 23.64 -2.67 20.29
C ASN A 451 25.15 -2.78 20.59
N ALA A 452 25.93 -3.40 19.71
CA ALA A 452 27.37 -3.49 19.87
C ALA A 452 28.07 -2.11 19.88
N GLU A 453 27.58 -1.15 19.09
CA GLU A 453 28.16 0.19 19.01
C GLU A 453 27.71 1.11 20.17
N PHE A 454 26.42 1.05 20.53
CA PHE A 454 25.79 2.06 21.39
C PHE A 454 25.36 1.55 22.77
N ASP A 455 25.22 0.25 22.99
CA ASP A 455 24.80 -0.31 24.26
C ASP A 455 26.00 -0.69 25.15
N ARG A 456 26.45 0.30 25.93
CA ARG A 456 27.65 0.25 26.77
C ARG A 456 27.32 -0.06 28.23
N VAL A 457 26.06 0.04 28.62
CA VAL A 457 25.60 -0.24 29.99
C VAL A 457 25.23 -1.72 30.09
N ASP A 458 26.14 -2.50 30.68
CA ASP A 458 25.94 -3.93 30.91
C ASP A 458 24.85 -4.19 31.97
N ASN A 459 23.60 -4.31 31.51
CA ASN A 459 22.41 -4.51 32.34
C ASN A 459 21.39 -5.52 31.77
N ASP A 460 21.78 -6.30 30.74
CA ASP A 460 20.96 -7.26 30.01
C ASP A 460 19.68 -6.67 29.35
N VAL A 461 19.66 -5.36 29.05
CA VAL A 461 18.57 -4.69 28.33
C VAL A 461 19.12 -4.08 27.05
N ASP A 462 18.71 -4.60 25.90
CA ASP A 462 19.14 -4.07 24.60
C ASP A 462 18.64 -2.64 24.37
N LEU A 463 19.53 -1.75 23.91
CA LEU A 463 19.18 -0.39 23.46
C LEU A 463 18.20 -0.42 22.28
N ALA A 464 18.50 -1.20 21.24
CA ALA A 464 17.63 -1.45 20.11
C ALA A 464 17.09 -2.88 20.21
N TYR A 465 15.78 -3.00 20.46
CA TYR A 465 15.18 -4.28 20.85
C TYR A 465 14.32 -4.91 19.74
N HIS A 466 14.03 -4.17 18.67
CA HIS A 466 13.28 -4.70 17.53
C HIS A 466 13.56 -3.93 16.25
N LEU A 467 13.70 -4.65 15.14
CA LEU A 467 13.79 -4.09 13.79
C LEU A 467 12.62 -4.57 12.93
N THR A 468 12.00 -3.63 12.22
CA THR A 468 11.03 -3.89 11.15
C THR A 468 11.63 -3.57 9.79
N ALA A 469 10.91 -3.87 8.71
CA ALA A 469 11.37 -3.54 7.36
C ALA A 469 11.47 -2.02 7.07
N TYR A 470 10.97 -1.17 7.97
CA TYR A 470 10.90 0.28 7.82
C TYR A 470 11.49 1.06 9.00
N GLY A 471 12.05 0.41 10.02
CA GLY A 471 12.69 1.12 11.13
C GLY A 471 13.04 0.29 12.36
N ALA A 472 13.87 0.88 13.21
CA ALA A 472 14.34 0.34 14.49
C ALA A 472 13.59 0.96 15.67
N TYR A 473 13.11 0.09 16.56
CA TYR A 473 12.54 0.49 17.84
C TYR A 473 13.63 0.55 18.91
N ILE A 474 13.70 1.69 19.58
CA ILE A 474 14.71 1.99 20.59
C ILE A 474 14.04 1.99 21.98
N ASP A 475 14.68 1.39 22.98
CA ASP A 475 14.31 1.60 24.37
C ASP A 475 14.85 2.96 24.82
N GLU A 476 13.94 3.94 24.96
CA GLU A 476 14.32 5.31 25.33
C GLU A 476 14.92 5.43 26.73
N GLY A 477 14.57 4.50 27.64
CA GLY A 477 15.18 4.43 28.96
C GLY A 477 16.63 3.97 28.86
N GLU A 478 16.90 2.93 28.07
CA GLU A 478 18.25 2.40 27.86
C GLU A 478 19.14 3.36 27.06
N ARG A 479 18.58 3.96 26.00
CA ARG A 479 19.24 5.01 25.23
C ARG A 479 19.72 6.16 26.14
N ALA A 480 18.88 6.58 27.08
CA ALA A 480 19.21 7.65 28.03
C ALA A 480 20.31 7.24 29.03
N ARG A 481 20.38 5.95 29.44
CA ARG A 481 21.45 5.44 30.31
C ARG A 481 22.80 5.38 29.59
N ASN A 482 22.76 5.07 28.31
CA ASN A 482 23.94 5.00 27.44
C ASN A 482 24.46 6.37 26.99
N ASP A 483 23.74 7.47 27.28
CA ASP A 483 24.06 8.84 26.84
C ASP A 483 24.22 8.98 25.31
N VAL A 484 23.35 8.28 24.57
CA VAL A 484 23.35 8.27 23.09
C VAL A 484 22.12 9.01 22.57
N SER A 485 22.27 9.88 21.58
CA SER A 485 21.11 10.53 20.94
C SER A 485 20.53 9.66 19.80
N ARG A 486 19.27 9.88 19.41
CA ARG A 486 18.68 9.21 18.24
C ARG A 486 19.42 9.63 16.96
N GLU A 487 19.92 10.86 16.93
CA GLU A 487 20.69 11.43 15.83
C GLU A 487 22.04 10.76 15.66
N ASP A 488 22.68 10.31 16.75
CA ASP A 488 23.96 9.59 16.70
C ASP A 488 23.78 8.21 16.08
N ILE A 489 22.76 7.47 16.52
CA ILE A 489 22.38 6.18 15.93
C ILE A 489 22.03 6.37 14.45
N GLY A 490 21.21 7.37 14.14
CA GLY A 490 20.80 7.67 12.76
C GLY A 490 21.97 8.04 11.86
N ARG A 491 22.94 8.82 12.35
CA ARG A 491 24.15 9.21 11.61
C ARG A 491 25.08 8.02 11.35
N TRP A 492 25.22 7.12 12.32
CA TRP A 492 25.98 5.89 12.17
C TRP A 492 25.31 4.97 11.13
N LEU A 493 24.00 4.74 11.24
CA LEU A 493 23.23 3.97 10.26
C LEU A 493 23.28 4.57 8.84
N ALA A 494 23.32 5.90 8.70
CA ALA A 494 23.48 6.53 7.39
C ALA A 494 24.83 6.24 6.70
N GLY A 495 25.82 5.76 7.46
CA GLY A 495 27.11 5.27 6.96
C GLY A 495 27.17 3.76 6.76
N TYR A 496 26.20 3.00 7.31
CA TYR A 496 26.21 1.54 7.36
C TYR A 496 26.18 0.90 5.98
N THR A 497 27.10 -0.04 5.75
CA THR A 497 27.45 -0.59 4.45
C THR A 497 27.01 -2.04 4.29
N LEU A 498 26.99 -2.48 3.03
CA LEU A 498 26.67 -3.86 2.68
C LEU A 498 27.65 -4.84 3.33
N GLY A 499 28.94 -4.52 3.32
CA GLY A 499 29.99 -5.35 3.92
C GLY A 499 29.84 -5.49 5.43
N GLU A 500 29.45 -4.42 6.13
CA GLU A 500 29.15 -4.48 7.57
C GLU A 500 27.93 -5.36 7.86
N ASN A 501 26.97 -5.46 6.94
CA ASN A 501 25.79 -6.31 7.10
C ASN A 501 26.04 -7.79 6.77
N VAL A 502 27.25 -8.15 6.34
CA VAL A 502 27.65 -9.56 6.15
C VAL A 502 28.04 -10.13 7.52
N PRO A 503 27.31 -11.14 8.05
CA PRO A 503 27.61 -11.72 9.35
C PRO A 503 29.02 -12.32 9.39
N ASP A 504 29.65 -12.25 10.55
CA ASP A 504 30.99 -12.80 10.77
C ASP A 504 31.12 -14.25 10.26
N GLY A 505 32.16 -14.47 9.44
CA GLY A 505 32.45 -15.79 8.87
C GLY A 505 31.58 -16.20 7.69
N GLN A 506 30.70 -15.32 7.19
CA GLN A 506 30.02 -15.51 5.90
C GLN A 506 30.73 -14.72 4.80
N GLU A 507 30.76 -15.29 3.61
CA GLU A 507 31.20 -14.58 2.41
C GLU A 507 30.01 -13.96 1.70
N LEU A 508 30.26 -12.84 1.04
CA LEU A 508 29.26 -12.20 0.21
C LEU A 508 29.05 -13.04 -1.06
N ALA A 509 27.80 -13.31 -1.43
CA ALA A 509 27.51 -14.08 -2.64
C ALA A 509 28.02 -13.34 -3.90
N ASP A 510 28.43 -14.09 -4.92
CA ASP A 510 28.99 -13.59 -6.19
C ASP A 510 28.18 -12.43 -6.80
N THR A 511 26.85 -12.45 -6.67
CA THR A 511 25.94 -11.40 -7.13
C THR A 511 26.25 -10.01 -6.56
N TRP A 512 26.83 -9.93 -5.37
CA TRP A 512 27.11 -8.69 -4.65
C TRP A 512 28.61 -8.45 -4.41
N GLU A 513 29.50 -9.34 -4.87
CA GLU A 513 30.94 -9.19 -4.72
C GLU A 513 31.44 -7.82 -5.25
N GLY A 514 32.31 -7.14 -4.49
CA GLY A 514 32.84 -5.81 -4.85
C GLY A 514 31.92 -4.64 -4.47
N ARG A 515 30.76 -4.91 -3.86
CA ARG A 515 29.78 -3.90 -3.40
C ARG A 515 29.86 -3.65 -1.89
N GLU A 516 30.87 -4.15 -1.21
CA GLU A 516 30.98 -4.14 0.26
C GLU A 516 30.94 -2.72 0.84
N SER A 517 31.49 -1.74 0.11
CA SER A 517 31.51 -0.33 0.53
C SER A 517 30.21 0.43 0.22
N GLU A 518 29.23 -0.19 -0.44
CA GLU A 518 27.96 0.46 -0.74
C GLU A 518 27.15 0.67 0.53
N ARG A 519 26.67 1.91 0.73
CA ARG A 519 25.75 2.23 1.83
C ARG A 519 24.40 1.57 1.60
N LEU A 520 23.81 1.04 2.66
CA LEU A 520 22.55 0.31 2.58
C LEU A 520 21.30 1.19 2.58
N PHE A 521 21.37 2.40 3.14
CA PHE A 521 20.22 3.29 3.30
C PHE A 521 20.34 4.55 2.43
N SER A 522 19.25 4.93 1.76
CA SER A 522 19.12 6.23 1.07
C SER A 522 18.89 7.35 2.08
N ALA A 523 18.14 7.07 3.13
CA ALA A 523 17.87 7.99 4.21
C ALA A 523 17.64 7.24 5.53
N VAL A 524 17.96 7.91 6.64
CA VAL A 524 17.67 7.51 8.01
C VAL A 524 17.10 8.73 8.71
N MET A 525 15.97 8.57 9.42
CA MET A 525 15.27 9.69 10.06
C MET A 525 15.00 9.38 11.53
N SER A 526 15.30 10.32 12.43
CA SER A 526 14.93 10.24 13.83
C SER A 526 13.59 10.94 14.05
N SER A 527 12.58 10.24 14.56
CA SER A 527 11.31 10.85 14.99
C SER A 527 10.56 11.68 13.92
N ALA A 528 10.66 11.30 12.63
CA ALA A 528 10.18 12.06 11.47
C ALA A 528 10.83 13.43 11.21
N GLU A 529 11.85 13.83 11.98
CA GLU A 529 12.66 14.99 11.67
C GLU A 529 13.88 14.54 10.83
N ARG A 530 14.07 15.20 9.68
CA ARG A 530 15.26 14.96 8.84
C ARG A 530 16.48 15.55 9.54
N VAL A 531 17.58 14.80 9.60
CA VAL A 531 18.91 15.42 9.59
C VAL A 531 19.07 15.99 8.17
N ASP A 532 18.62 17.23 7.94
CA ASP A 532 18.54 17.83 6.61
C ASP A 532 19.90 18.44 6.17
N PRO A 533 20.66 17.84 5.25
CA PRO A 533 21.85 18.47 4.67
C PRO A 533 21.53 19.62 3.71
N CYS A 534 20.25 19.82 3.34
CA CYS A 534 19.80 20.80 2.34
C CYS A 534 19.13 22.04 2.95
N ARG A 535 18.89 22.08 4.27
CA ARG A 535 18.52 23.31 4.97
C ARG A 535 19.71 24.27 4.90
N ARG A 536 19.66 25.23 3.97
CA ARG A 536 20.47 26.44 4.11
C ARG A 536 19.97 27.13 5.37
N GLU A 537 20.84 27.26 6.37
CA GLU A 537 20.61 28.18 7.48
C GLU A 537 20.29 29.56 6.86
N GLU A 538 19.10 30.07 7.12
CA GLU A 538 18.75 31.46 6.81
C GLU A 538 19.38 32.42 7.82
#